data_AF-A0A292RCY1-F1
#
_entry.id   AF-A0A292RCY1-F1
#
_cell.length_a   1.000
_cell.length_b   1.000
_cell.length_c   1.000
_cell.angle_alpha   90.00
_cell.angle_beta   90.00
_cell.angle_gamma   90.00
#
_symmetry.space_group_name_H-M   'P 1'
#
loop_
_entity.id
_entity.type
_entity.pdbx_description
1 polymer ?
#
loop_
_entity_poly.entity_id
_entity_poly.type
_entity_poly.pdbx_seq_one_letter_code
_entity_poly.pdbx_strand_id
1 'polypeptide(L)' 'MSNRIKNDNLTARELEVLQYVAQGKTNKEIAKILAITDHTVKAHIASILRKIGVKNRLEATLAAVVKGVITPPRG' A
#
# COMPACT_ATOMS: atom_id res chain seq x y z
N MET A 1 -18.79 8.91 -11.71
CA MET A 1 -18.08 8.18 -10.64
C MET A 1 -16.59 8.18 -10.94
N SER A 2 -15.78 9.03 -10.27
CA SER A 2 -14.35 9.14 -10.57
C SER A 2 -13.55 9.14 -9.27
N ASN A 3 -13.47 7.99 -8.58
CA ASN A 3 -12.60 7.87 -7.42
C ASN A 3 -11.15 7.68 -7.90
N ARG A 4 -10.53 8.72 -8.46
CA ARG A 4 -9.08 8.78 -8.67
C ARG A 4 -8.46 8.86 -7.28
N ILE A 5 -7.60 7.91 -6.92
CA ILE A 5 -6.75 8.14 -5.73
C ILE A 5 -5.85 9.26 -6.17
N LYS A 6 -6.01 10.44 -5.60
CA LYS A 6 -4.98 11.46 -5.73
C LYS A 6 -3.78 10.91 -4.95
N ASN A 7 -2.73 10.52 -5.67
CA ASN A 7 -1.45 10.14 -5.07
C ASN A 7 -0.94 11.22 -4.10
N ASP A 8 -1.42 12.47 -4.27
CA ASP A 8 -1.14 13.63 -3.41
C ASP A 8 -1.46 13.43 -1.91
N ASN A 9 -2.28 12.45 -1.54
CA ASN A 9 -2.64 12.21 -0.13
C ASN A 9 -1.74 11.20 0.60
N LEU A 10 -0.96 10.38 -0.13
CA LEU A 10 -0.06 9.40 0.46
C LEU A 10 1.34 10.00 0.63
N THR A 11 1.92 9.80 1.80
CA THR A 11 3.33 10.13 2.04
C THR A 11 4.24 9.17 1.27
N ALA A 12 5.49 9.56 1.04
CA ALA A 12 6.49 8.68 0.41
C ALA A 12 6.58 7.32 1.12
N ARG A 13 6.55 7.31 2.45
CA ARG A 13 6.61 6.07 3.23
C ARG A 13 5.39 5.18 3.06
N GLU A 14 4.21 5.78 2.97
CA GLU A 14 2.97 5.05 2.70
C GLU A 14 2.94 4.48 1.28
N LEU A 15 3.50 5.21 0.30
CA LEU A 15 3.66 4.71 -1.07
C LEU A 15 4.59 3.48 -1.13
N GLU A 16 5.74 3.53 -0.45
CA GLU A 16 6.64 2.38 -0.35
C GLU A 16 5.96 1.17 0.28
N VAL A 17 5.25 1.36 1.40
CA VAL A 17 4.51 0.27 2.05
C VAL A 17 3.45 -0.28 1.11
N LEU A 18 2.67 0.58 0.43
CA LEU A 18 1.66 0.16 -0.53
C LEU A 18 2.25 -0.65 -1.70
N GLN A 19 3.46 -0.29 -2.14
CA GLN A 19 4.15 -0.99 -3.21
C GLN A 19 4.51 -2.42 -2.82
N TYR A 20 5.10 -2.64 -1.65
CA TYR A 20 5.37 -4.00 -1.18
C TYR A 20 4.10 -4.78 -0.86
N VAL A 21 3.07 -4.11 -0.32
CA VAL A 21 1.77 -4.74 -0.05
C VAL A 21 1.21 -5.38 -1.31
N ALA A 22 1.27 -4.66 -2.41
CA ALA A 22 0.73 -5.10 -3.68
C ALA A 22 1.65 -6.02 -4.48
N GLN A 23 2.94 -6.09 -4.13
CA GLN A 23 3.81 -7.20 -4.52
C GLN A 23 3.50 -8.49 -3.74
N GLY A 24 2.50 -8.50 -2.85
CA GLY A 24 2.13 -9.66 -2.05
C GLY A 24 2.99 -9.88 -0.80
N LYS A 25 3.88 -8.95 -0.44
CA LYS A 25 4.77 -9.10 0.72
C LYS A 25 4.02 -9.08 2.04
N THR A 26 4.26 -10.05 2.91
CA THR A 26 3.70 -10.04 4.27
C THR A 26 4.21 -8.86 5.08
N ASN A 27 3.50 -8.45 6.14
CA ASN A 27 3.93 -7.32 6.95
C ASN A 27 5.32 -7.54 7.59
N LYS A 28 5.67 -8.81 7.90
CA LYS A 28 7.00 -9.18 8.41
C LYS A 28 8.09 -8.93 7.36
N GLU A 29 7.84 -9.29 6.10
CA GLU A 29 8.78 -9.00 5.01
C GLU A 29 8.92 -7.50 4.79
N ILE A 30 7.81 -6.76 4.76
CA ILE A 30 7.83 -5.29 4.62
C ILE A 30 8.62 -4.66 5.77
N ALA A 31 8.35 -5.08 7.01
CA ALA A 31 9.06 -4.62 8.19
C ALA A 31 10.58 -4.82 8.06
N LYS A 32 11.00 -6.00 7.58
CA LYS A 32 12.41 -6.30 7.33
C LYS A 32 13.02 -5.43 6.23
N ILE A 33 12.33 -5.29 5.09
CA ILE A 33 12.81 -4.49 3.94
C ILE A 33 12.95 -3.02 4.34
N LEU A 34 11.99 -2.52 5.11
CA LEU A 34 11.90 -1.13 5.51
C LEU A 34 12.62 -0.80 6.82
N ALA A 35 13.25 -1.79 7.47
CA ALA A 35 13.90 -1.69 8.78
C ALA A 35 12.99 -1.05 9.87
N ILE A 36 11.73 -1.47 9.92
CA ILE A 36 10.72 -1.05 10.91
C ILE A 36 10.05 -2.26 11.55
N THR A 37 9.14 -2.04 12.51
CA THR A 37 8.38 -3.14 13.14
C THR A 37 7.12 -3.51 12.35
N ASP A 38 6.62 -4.75 12.50
CA ASP A 38 5.31 -5.16 11.94
C ASP A 38 4.18 -4.25 12.46
N HIS A 39 4.26 -3.81 13.71
CA HIS A 39 3.30 -2.86 14.27
C HIS A 39 3.29 -1.53 13.50
N THR A 40 4.48 -1.00 13.17
CA THR A 40 4.62 0.22 12.35
C THR A 40 4.07 0.00 10.93
N VAL A 41 4.32 -1.17 10.32
CA VAL A 41 3.74 -1.52 9.00
C VAL A 41 2.21 -1.53 9.05
N LYS A 42 1.61 -2.14 10.08
CA LYS A 42 0.15 -2.16 10.28
C LYS A 42 -0.42 -0.75 10.40
N ALA A 43 0.26 0.13 11.13
CA ALA A 43 -0.15 1.53 11.26
C ALA A 43 -0.11 2.25 9.90
N HIS A 44 0.94 2.06 9.09
CA HIS A 44 1.01 2.60 7.73
C HIS A 44 -0.12 2.07 6.85
N ILE A 45 -0.37 0.76 6.85
CA ILE A 45 -1.47 0.14 6.09
C ILE A 45 -2.82 0.74 6.51
N ALA A 46 -3.10 0.85 7.80
CA ALA A 46 -4.35 1.45 8.28
C ALA A 46 -4.51 2.91 7.83
N SER A 47 -3.42 3.69 7.85
CA SER A 47 -3.41 5.07 7.34
C SER A 47 -3.66 5.13 5.83
N ILE A 48 -2.99 4.26 5.06
CA ILE A 48 -3.19 4.12 3.62
C ILE A 48 -4.66 3.83 3.35
N LEU A 49 -5.21 2.74 3.91
CA LEU A 49 -6.60 2.31 3.73
C LEU A 49 -7.59 3.47 3.96
N ARG A 50 -7.42 4.20 5.06
CA ARG A 50 -8.23 5.38 5.38
C ARG A 50 -8.11 6.50 4.33
N LYS A 51 -6.89 6.81 3.90
CA LYS A 51 -6.61 7.85 2.89
C LYS A 51 -7.12 7.50 1.50
N ILE A 52 -7.09 6.21 1.15
CA ILE A 52 -7.53 5.70 -0.14
C ILE A 52 -9.01 5.31 -0.19
N GLY A 53 -9.68 5.31 0.97
CA GLY A 53 -11.10 5.00 1.11
C GLY A 53 -11.43 3.53 0.84
N VAL A 54 -10.49 2.61 1.10
CA VAL A 54 -10.71 1.17 0.93
C VAL A 54 -10.66 0.45 2.26
N LYS A 55 -11.32 -0.70 2.35
CA LYS A 55 -11.56 -1.40 3.62
C LYS A 55 -10.55 -2.49 3.90
N ASN A 56 -9.93 -3.04 2.86
CA ASN A 56 -9.05 -4.19 3.01
C ASN A 56 -7.81 -4.11 2.11
N ARG A 57 -6.84 -4.95 2.45
CA ARG A 57 -5.55 -5.06 1.76
C ARG A 57 -5.70 -5.44 0.28
N LEU A 58 -6.70 -6.25 -0.05
CA LEU A 58 -6.95 -6.66 -1.43
C LEU A 58 -7.40 -5.48 -2.28
N GLU A 59 -8.35 -4.69 -1.78
CA GLU A 59 -8.80 -3.45 -2.42
C GLU A 59 -7.65 -2.45 -2.55
N ALA A 60 -6.76 -2.35 -1.55
CA ALA A 60 -5.57 -1.51 -1.64
C ALA A 60 -4.62 -1.97 -2.75
N THR A 61 -4.41 -3.28 -2.87
CA THR A 61 -3.59 -3.91 -3.90
C THR A 61 -4.16 -3.66 -5.29
N LEU A 62 -5.46 -3.92 -5.47
CA LEU A 62 -6.17 -3.65 -6.73
C LEU A 62 -6.13 -2.16 -7.09
N ALA A 63 -6.35 -1.28 -6.12
CA ALA A 63 -6.29 0.16 -6.35
C ALA A 63 -4.89 0.62 -6.79
N ALA A 64 -3.83 0.04 -6.23
CA ALA A 64 -2.46 0.35 -6.60
C ALA A 64 -2.11 -0.13 -8.01
N VAL A 65 -2.55 -1.34 -8.39
CA VAL A 65 -2.35 -1.92 -9.73
C VAL A 65 -3.15 -1.17 -10.80
N VAL A 66 -4.46 -0.99 -10.58
CA VAL A 66 -5.37 -0.34 -11.54
C VAL A 66 -4.98 1.10 -11.83
N LYS A 67 -4.39 1.80 -10.86
CA LYS A 67 -4.02 3.21 -11.01
C LYS A 67 -2.60 3.42 -11.49
N GLY A 68 -1.87 2.35 -11.82
CA GLY A 68 -0.49 2.41 -12.31
C GLY A 68 0.50 2.99 -11.30
N VAL A 69 0.13 3.04 -10.01
CA VAL A 69 1.01 3.49 -8.93
C VAL A 69 2.19 2.54 -8.79
N ILE A 70 1.97 1.28 -9.20
CA ILE A 70 2.94 0.21 -9.15
C ILE A 70 2.72 -0.73 -10.34
N THR A 71 3.79 -1.38 -10.76
CA THR A 71 3.71 -2.49 -11.71
C THR A 71 3.40 -3.76 -10.92
N PRO A 72 2.38 -4.56 -11.30
CA PRO A 72 2.17 -5.86 -10.68
C PRO A 72 3.44 -6.70 -10.86
N PRO A 73 3.86 -7.49 -9.86
CA PRO A 73 4.97 -8.40 -10.04
C PRO A 73 4.62 -9.36 -11.18
N ARG A 74 5.41 -9.32 -12.27
CA ARG A 74 5.38 -10.37 -13.29
C ARG A 74 5.95 -11.61 -12.64
N GLY A 75 5.07 -12.48 -12.16
CA GLY A 75 5.36 -13.82 -11.65
C GLY A 75 4.35 -14.78 -12.25
#